data_AF-A0A9X0U506-F1
#
_entry.id   AF-A0A9X0U506-F1
#
_cell.length_a   1.000
_cell.length_b   1.000
_cell.length_c   1.000
_cell.angle_alpha   90.00
_cell.angle_beta   90.00
_cell.angle_gamma   90.00
#
_symmetry.space_group_name_H-M   'P 1'
#
loop_
_entity.id
_entity.type
_entity.pdbx_description
1 polymer ?
#
loop_
_entity_poly.entity_id
_entity_poly.type
_entity_poly.pdbx_seq_one_letter_code
_entity_poly.pdbx_strand_id
1 'polypeptide(L)'
;METKAPVRGIEASVYPRWLKVVFWICVVIAVAVVLRRVAVLVHPTRGGVAGTSPTAALDAVFASHETLTLAHILPAMAFVLLTPFVLLRRTGGAWTERLFFPLGAWVGVTAYAMSTHPVGGWVERSAVLFFNSLFLFSLARTFFAAWRGDVIAKTRWMLRAVAILLGIATTRPVMGVFFATSRLTHLEPGQFFGIAFWIGFSINTIAMELWLRSRGDRLPVVG
;
A
#
# COMPACT_ATOMS: atom_id res chain seq x y z
N MET A 1 -51.88 4.88 21.63
CA MET A 1 -50.75 4.42 22.46
C MET A 1 -49.85 3.60 21.55
N GLU A 2 -48.97 4.27 20.80
CA GLU A 2 -48.17 3.66 19.74
C GLU A 2 -46.75 3.44 20.28
N THR A 3 -46.39 2.18 20.44
CA THR A 3 -45.16 1.74 21.09
C THR A 3 -43.98 2.07 20.18
N LYS A 4 -43.29 3.18 20.48
CA LYS A 4 -42.04 3.58 19.82
C LYS A 4 -40.99 2.50 20.09
N ALA A 5 -40.73 1.65 19.10
CA ALA A 5 -39.69 0.64 19.18
C ALA A 5 -38.35 1.31 19.50
N PRO A 6 -37.54 0.75 20.42
CA PRO A 6 -36.27 1.34 20.79
C PRO A 6 -35.34 1.29 19.57
N VAL A 7 -34.86 2.46 19.14
CA VAL A 7 -33.77 2.60 18.17
C VAL A 7 -32.59 1.84 18.75
N ARG A 8 -32.32 0.64 18.24
CA ARG A 8 -31.19 -0.19 18.66
C ARG A 8 -29.91 0.59 18.36
N GLY A 9 -29.35 1.16 19.42
CA GLY A 9 -27.97 1.64 19.45
C GLY A 9 -27.05 0.47 19.15
N ILE A 10 -26.53 0.44 17.92
CA ILE A 10 -25.27 -0.20 17.60
C ILE A 10 -24.58 0.79 16.66
N GLU A 11 -23.76 1.69 17.21
CA GLU A 11 -22.67 2.28 16.41
C GLU A 11 -21.70 1.15 16.06
N ALA A 12 -22.13 0.29 15.13
CA ALA A 12 -21.28 -0.71 14.55
C ALA A 12 -20.24 0.07 13.76
N SER A 13 -18.99 -0.08 14.17
CA SER A 13 -17.81 0.25 13.38
C SER A 13 -18.13 0.16 11.87
N VAL A 14 -18.21 1.34 11.26
CA VAL A 14 -18.30 1.67 9.82
C VAL A 14 -17.58 0.63 8.92
N TYR A 15 -16.45 0.10 9.39
CA TYR A 15 -15.68 -0.96 8.75
C TYR A 15 -15.71 -2.27 9.55
N PRO A 16 -15.76 -3.45 8.90
CA PRO A 16 -15.68 -4.72 9.61
C PRO A 16 -14.33 -4.87 10.33
N ARG A 17 -14.32 -5.56 11.48
CA ARG A 17 -13.13 -5.69 12.35
C ARG A 17 -11.92 -6.29 11.61
N TRP A 18 -12.13 -7.31 10.77
CA TRP A 18 -11.06 -7.94 10.00
C TRP A 18 -10.34 -6.95 9.07
N LEU A 19 -11.09 -6.01 8.45
CA LEU A 19 -10.51 -5.02 7.54
C LEU A 19 -9.63 -4.03 8.30
N LYS A 20 -10.04 -3.64 9.51
CA LYS A 20 -9.21 -2.80 10.39
C LYS A 20 -7.94 -3.52 10.84
N VAL A 21 -8.05 -4.79 11.21
CA VAL A 21 -6.89 -5.61 11.62
C VAL A 21 -5.90 -5.74 10.46
N VAL A 22 -6.37 -6.14 9.28
CA VAL A 22 -5.53 -6.25 8.08
C VAL A 22 -4.88 -4.91 7.73
N PHE A 23 -5.66 -3.83 7.75
CA PHE A 23 -5.15 -2.48 7.51
C PHE A 23 -3.98 -2.12 8.45
N TRP A 24 -4.16 -2.30 9.76
CA TRP A 24 -3.10 -2.00 10.74
C TRP A 24 -1.88 -2.92 10.59
N ILE A 25 -2.08 -4.21 10.29
CA ILE A 25 -0.98 -5.13 9.98
C ILE A 25 -0.18 -4.61 8.77
N CYS A 26 -0.86 -4.21 7.69
CA CYS A 26 -0.19 -3.66 6.51
C CYS A 26 0.57 -2.37 6.83
N VAL A 27 0.01 -1.47 7.64
CA VAL A 27 0.68 -0.23 8.09
C VAL A 27 1.96 -0.57 8.86
N VAL A 28 1.88 -1.48 9.83
CA VAL A 28 3.06 -1.89 10.64
C VAL A 28 4.13 -2.53 9.76
N ILE A 29 3.75 -3.43 8.85
CA ILE A 29 4.69 -4.06 7.91
C ILE A 29 5.34 -3.00 7.01
N ALA A 30 4.57 -2.06 6.46
CA ALA A 30 5.10 -1.00 5.60
C ALA A 30 6.14 -0.15 6.34
N VAL A 31 5.83 0.29 7.57
CA VAL A 31 6.76 1.07 8.40
C VAL A 31 8.02 0.26 8.72
N ALA A 32 7.88 -0.99 9.18
CA ALA A 32 9.02 -1.85 9.51
C ALA A 32 9.95 -2.07 8.30
N VAL A 33 9.39 -2.24 7.10
CA VAL A 33 10.14 -2.41 5.86
C VAL A 33 10.91 -1.14 5.49
N VAL A 34 10.30 0.03 5.62
CA VAL A 34 10.99 1.31 5.35
C VAL A 34 12.11 1.53 6.36
N LEU A 35 11.86 1.30 7.65
CA LEU A 35 12.89 1.41 8.69
C LEU A 35 14.07 0.46 8.44
N ARG A 36 13.79 -0.81 8.09
CA ARG A 36 14.84 -1.76 7.68
C ARG A 36 15.63 -1.24 6.48
N ARG A 37 14.94 -0.71 5.46
CA ARG A 37 15.57 -0.20 4.24
C ARG A 37 16.49 0.99 4.53
N VAL A 38 16.03 1.94 5.34
CA VAL A 38 16.84 3.10 5.77
C VAL A 38 18.04 2.64 6.60
N ALA A 39 17.85 1.71 7.54
CA ALA A 39 18.95 1.19 8.35
C ALA A 39 20.05 0.53 7.50
N VAL A 40 19.67 -0.23 6.47
CA VAL A 40 20.62 -0.87 5.54
C VAL A 40 21.36 0.15 4.67
N LEU A 41 20.71 1.24 4.28
CA LEU A 41 21.35 2.32 3.49
C LEU A 41 22.30 3.18 4.33
N VAL A 42 21.93 3.50 5.58
CA VAL A 42 22.74 4.32 6.49
C VAL A 42 23.90 3.52 7.10
N HIS A 43 23.69 2.24 7.37
CA HIS A 43 24.73 1.32 7.84
C HIS A 43 24.97 0.23 6.80
N PRO A 44 25.60 0.56 5.65
CA PRO A 44 25.99 -0.45 4.70
C PRO A 44 26.99 -1.36 5.42
N THR A 45 26.56 -2.56 5.78
CA THR A 45 27.42 -3.54 6.44
C THR A 45 28.63 -3.78 5.55
N ARG A 46 29.78 -3.13 5.83
CA ARG A 46 31.05 -3.29 5.11
C ARG A 46 31.68 -4.69 5.34
N GLY A 47 30.90 -5.68 5.73
CA GLY A 47 31.37 -6.99 6.14
C GLY A 47 30.27 -7.95 6.62
N GLY A 48 29.01 -7.75 6.19
CA GLY A 48 28.03 -8.83 6.33
C GLY A 48 28.46 -9.94 5.37
N VAL A 49 28.85 -11.10 5.90
CA VAL A 49 29.31 -12.27 5.14
C VAL A 49 28.55 -12.36 3.82
N ALA A 50 29.25 -12.10 2.70
CA ALA A 50 28.72 -12.24 1.37
C ALA A 50 28.22 -13.70 1.22
N GLY A 51 26.92 -13.92 1.46
CA GLY A 51 26.33 -15.25 1.48
C GLY A 51 25.22 -15.52 2.52
N THR A 52 24.99 -14.68 3.54
CA THR A 52 24.04 -15.04 4.63
C THR A 52 22.65 -14.42 4.57
N SER A 53 22.43 -13.34 3.80
CA SER A 53 21.09 -12.75 3.63
C SER A 53 20.55 -13.00 2.23
N PRO A 54 19.39 -13.69 2.08
CA PRO A 54 18.74 -13.87 0.78
C PRO A 54 18.37 -12.56 0.07
N THR A 55 18.37 -11.42 0.78
CA THR A 55 18.08 -10.10 0.21
C THR A 55 19.31 -9.31 -0.19
N ALA A 56 20.54 -9.81 0.02
CA ALA A 56 21.76 -9.02 -0.19
C ALA A 56 21.90 -8.49 -1.62
N ALA A 57 21.53 -9.30 -2.63
CA ALA A 57 21.51 -8.86 -4.03
C ALA A 57 20.48 -7.75 -4.29
N LEU A 58 19.30 -7.81 -3.66
CA LEU A 58 18.31 -6.74 -3.74
C LEU A 58 18.81 -5.47 -3.06
N ASP A 59 19.42 -5.63 -1.88
CA ASP A 59 19.93 -4.52 -1.08
C ASP A 59 21.02 -3.75 -1.85
N ALA A 60 21.86 -4.43 -2.65
CA ALA A 60 22.84 -3.81 -3.53
C ALA A 60 22.23 -2.98 -4.67
N VAL A 61 21.13 -3.45 -5.29
CA VAL A 61 20.42 -2.71 -6.34
C VAL A 61 19.77 -1.44 -5.79
N PHE A 62 19.19 -1.49 -4.59
CA PHE A 62 18.65 -0.30 -3.94
C PHE A 62 19.75 0.69 -3.52
N ALA A 63 20.92 0.21 -3.11
CA ALA A 63 22.06 1.05 -2.77
C ALA A 63 22.63 1.79 -3.99
N SER A 64 22.64 1.16 -5.18
CA SER A 64 23.09 1.85 -6.41
C SER A 64 22.14 2.97 -6.86
N HIS A 65 20.91 2.99 -6.36
CA HIS A 65 19.91 4.03 -6.60
C HIS A 65 19.38 4.59 -5.27
N GLU A 66 20.27 4.87 -4.33
CA GLU A 66 19.93 5.30 -2.97
C GLU A 66 19.05 6.56 -2.97
N THR A 67 19.39 7.58 -3.76
CA THR A 67 18.64 8.84 -3.82
C THR A 67 17.21 8.63 -4.30
N LEU A 68 17.02 7.86 -5.38
CA LEU A 68 15.69 7.51 -5.90
C LEU A 68 14.90 6.66 -4.90
N THR A 69 15.58 5.71 -4.25
CA THR A 69 14.96 4.84 -3.24
C THR A 69 14.48 5.65 -2.04
N LEU A 70 15.32 6.53 -1.48
CA LEU A 70 14.95 7.40 -0.35
C LEU A 70 13.85 8.39 -0.74
N ALA A 71 13.95 9.00 -1.94
CA ALA A 71 12.95 9.90 -2.48
C ALA A 71 11.58 9.24 -2.69
N HIS A 72 11.53 7.92 -2.82
CA HIS A 72 10.28 7.17 -2.88
C HIS A 72 9.81 6.70 -1.50
N ILE A 73 10.65 6.00 -0.73
CA ILE A 73 10.22 5.30 0.49
C ILE A 73 9.86 6.24 1.63
N LEU A 74 10.52 7.40 1.76
CA LEU A 74 10.22 8.35 2.83
C LEU A 74 8.85 9.02 2.61
N PRO A 75 8.54 9.57 1.42
CA PRO A 75 7.18 10.01 1.11
C PRO A 75 6.14 8.88 1.16
N ALA A 76 6.49 7.67 0.75
CA ALA A 76 5.58 6.52 0.83
C ALA A 76 5.22 6.17 2.28
N MET A 77 6.20 6.19 3.19
CA MET A 77 5.95 5.99 4.63
C MET A 77 5.07 7.10 5.19
N ALA A 78 5.36 8.37 4.87
CA ALA A 78 4.54 9.49 5.29
C ALA A 78 3.10 9.35 4.77
N PHE A 79 2.93 8.93 3.52
CA PHE A 79 1.63 8.70 2.90
C PHE A 79 0.86 7.56 3.58
N VAL A 80 1.51 6.42 3.85
CA VAL A 80 0.91 5.28 4.60
C VAL A 80 0.48 5.72 6.00
N LEU A 81 1.32 6.45 6.72
CA LEU A 81 1.01 6.96 8.06
C LEU A 81 -0.12 8.00 8.05
N LEU A 82 -0.28 8.73 6.95
CA LEU A 82 -1.37 9.69 6.76
C LEU A 82 -2.73 9.00 6.52
N THR A 83 -2.74 7.81 5.91
CA THR A 83 -3.98 7.08 5.57
C THR A 83 -4.94 6.86 6.76
N PRO A 84 -4.52 6.41 7.97
CA PRO A 84 -5.45 6.26 9.09
C PRO A 84 -6.09 7.59 9.51
N PHE A 85 -5.36 8.70 9.45
CA PHE A 85 -5.89 10.01 9.83
C PHE A 85 -6.93 10.51 8.83
N VAL A 86 -6.69 10.30 7.53
CA VAL A 86 -7.67 10.62 6.48
C VAL A 86 -8.91 9.74 6.57
N LEU A 87 -8.74 8.45 6.85
CA LEU A 87 -9.86 7.49 6.90
C LEU A 87 -10.68 7.55 8.20
N LEU A 88 -10.07 7.87 9.35
CA LEU A 88 -10.72 7.79 10.65
C LEU A 88 -11.36 9.11 11.11
N ARG A 89 -11.14 10.22 10.41
CA ARG A 89 -11.70 11.58 10.61
C ARG A 89 -11.66 12.21 12.02
N ARG A 90 -11.29 11.48 13.08
CA ARG A 90 -11.35 11.98 14.46
C ARG A 90 -10.34 13.11 14.72
N THR A 91 -9.37 13.31 13.83
CA THR A 91 -8.27 14.29 13.96
C THR A 91 -7.89 14.99 12.64
N GLY A 92 -8.61 14.73 11.53
CA GLY A 92 -8.20 15.13 10.18
C GLY A 92 -8.60 16.55 9.81
N GLY A 93 -7.80 17.55 10.21
CA GLY A 93 -7.95 18.91 9.71
C GLY A 93 -7.67 19.00 8.20
N ALA A 94 -8.06 20.12 7.56
CA ALA A 94 -7.87 20.37 6.13
C ALA A 94 -6.42 20.16 5.62
N TRP A 95 -5.43 20.22 6.51
CA TRP A 95 -4.03 19.94 6.22
C TRP A 95 -3.77 18.48 5.79
N THR A 96 -4.52 17.52 6.34
CA THR A 96 -4.36 16.09 6.06
C THR A 96 -4.68 15.78 4.60
N GLU A 97 -5.80 16.32 4.09
CA GLU A 97 -6.18 16.17 2.69
C GLU A 97 -5.25 16.95 1.75
N ARG A 98 -4.77 18.12 2.18
CA ARG A 98 -3.79 18.92 1.42
C ARG A 98 -2.46 18.18 1.23
N LEU A 99 -2.04 17.34 2.18
CA LEU A 99 -0.83 16.53 2.06
C LEU A 99 -1.06 15.19 1.35
N PHE A 100 -2.27 14.62 1.45
CA PHE A 100 -2.58 13.30 0.91
C PHE A 100 -2.37 13.23 -0.61
N PHE A 101 -2.93 14.17 -1.37
CA PHE A 101 -2.82 14.18 -2.83
C PHE A 101 -1.40 14.39 -3.36
N PRO A 102 -0.62 15.41 -2.91
CA PRO A 102 0.74 15.60 -3.41
C PRO A 102 1.66 14.45 -3.00
N LEU A 103 1.55 13.91 -1.77
CA LEU A 103 2.34 12.74 -1.37
C LEU A 103 1.99 11.51 -2.22
N GLY A 104 0.70 11.24 -2.43
CA GLY A 104 0.26 10.14 -3.27
C GLY A 104 0.76 10.29 -4.72
N ALA A 105 0.68 11.50 -5.29
CA ALA A 105 1.18 11.77 -6.63
C ALA A 105 2.70 11.58 -6.72
N TRP A 106 3.45 12.10 -5.75
CA TRP A 106 4.90 11.94 -5.67
C TRP A 106 5.32 10.46 -5.60
N VAL A 107 4.67 9.69 -4.72
CA VAL A 107 4.89 8.25 -4.59
C VAL A 107 4.60 7.52 -5.89
N GLY A 108 3.51 7.87 -6.58
CA GLY A 108 3.17 7.25 -7.87
C GLY A 108 4.14 7.61 -8.99
N VAL A 109 4.60 8.85 -9.07
CA VAL A 109 5.60 9.27 -10.07
C VAL A 109 6.94 8.58 -9.83
N THR A 110 7.42 8.59 -8.58
CA THR A 110 8.68 7.94 -8.22
C THR A 110 8.61 6.42 -8.37
N ALA A 111 7.45 5.78 -8.22
CA ALA A 111 7.27 4.36 -8.52
C ALA A 111 7.52 4.03 -10.00
N TYR A 112 7.11 4.90 -10.94
CA TYR A 112 7.45 4.72 -12.35
C TYR A 112 8.95 4.83 -12.60
N ALA A 113 9.61 5.80 -11.96
CA ALA A 113 11.07 5.92 -12.04
C ALA A 113 11.78 4.69 -11.47
N MET A 114 11.31 4.10 -10.36
CA MET A 114 11.88 2.85 -9.85
C MET A 114 11.64 1.66 -10.81
N SER A 115 10.52 1.66 -11.56
CA SER A 115 10.19 0.59 -12.51
C SER A 115 11.12 0.48 -13.73
N THR A 116 11.99 1.48 -13.97
CA THR A 116 13.02 1.40 -15.03
C THR A 116 14.17 0.49 -14.65
N HIS A 117 14.33 0.17 -13.36
CA HIS A 117 15.37 -0.70 -12.83
C HIS A 117 14.75 -1.90 -12.07
N PRO A 118 13.96 -2.76 -12.74
CA PRO A 118 13.27 -3.86 -12.08
C PRO A 118 14.26 -4.96 -11.67
N VAL A 119 14.08 -5.49 -10.46
CA VAL A 119 14.85 -6.62 -9.93
C VAL A 119 14.34 -7.94 -10.51
N GLY A 120 13.02 -8.10 -10.61
CA GLY A 120 12.33 -9.26 -11.16
C GLY A 120 12.01 -9.15 -12.65
N GLY A 121 12.72 -8.29 -13.37
CA GLY A 121 12.56 -8.08 -14.81
C GLY A 121 11.15 -7.59 -15.22
N TRP A 122 10.70 -8.01 -16.40
CA TRP A 122 9.43 -7.55 -16.99
C TRP A 122 8.19 -7.94 -16.20
N VAL A 123 8.24 -9.02 -15.42
CA VAL A 123 7.09 -9.46 -14.61
C VAL A 123 6.84 -8.48 -13.46
N GLU A 124 7.90 -8.05 -12.77
CA GLU A 124 7.80 -6.98 -11.78
C GLU A 124 7.37 -5.67 -12.44
N ARG A 125 8.06 -5.29 -13.52
CA ARG A 125 7.78 -4.01 -14.20
C ARG A 125 6.32 -3.91 -14.64
N SER A 126 5.76 -4.96 -15.23
CA SER A 126 4.35 -4.97 -15.64
C SER A 126 3.39 -4.86 -14.45
N ALA A 127 3.67 -5.55 -13.33
CA ALA A 127 2.89 -5.39 -12.10
C ALA A 127 2.91 -3.95 -11.60
N VAL A 128 4.11 -3.34 -11.52
CA VAL A 128 4.28 -1.95 -11.08
C VAL A 128 3.54 -1.01 -12.02
N LEU A 129 3.72 -1.13 -13.34
CA LEU A 129 3.03 -0.27 -14.30
C LEU A 129 1.51 -0.36 -14.18
N PHE A 130 0.96 -1.57 -14.08
CA PHE A 130 -0.48 -1.79 -13.96
C PHE A 130 -1.05 -1.24 -12.65
N PHE A 131 -0.53 -1.66 -11.50
CA PHE A 131 -1.07 -1.27 -10.21
C PHE A 131 -0.76 0.18 -9.86
N ASN A 132 0.39 0.72 -10.27
CA ASN A 132 0.68 2.15 -10.10
C ASN A 132 -0.23 3.03 -10.96
N SER A 133 -0.55 2.61 -12.19
CA SER A 133 -1.55 3.29 -13.02
C SER A 133 -2.91 3.29 -12.35
N LEU A 134 -3.34 2.14 -11.82
CA LEU A 134 -4.62 2.01 -11.13
C LEU A 134 -4.66 2.83 -9.83
N PHE A 135 -3.55 2.89 -9.11
CA PHE A 135 -3.38 3.74 -7.93
C PHE A 135 -3.54 5.22 -8.28
N LEU A 136 -2.79 5.72 -9.26
CA LEU A 136 -2.85 7.12 -9.69
C LEU A 136 -4.22 7.48 -10.25
N PHE A 137 -4.83 6.58 -11.02
CA PHE A 137 -6.20 6.75 -11.49
C PHE A 137 -7.17 6.87 -10.32
N SER A 138 -7.08 5.97 -9.33
CA SER A 138 -7.93 6.02 -8.13
C SER A 138 -7.69 7.29 -7.31
N LEU A 139 -6.44 7.75 -7.21
CA LEU A 139 -6.08 8.99 -6.53
C LEU A 139 -6.69 10.21 -7.24
N ALA A 140 -6.55 10.29 -8.57
CA ALA A 140 -7.13 11.35 -9.38
C ALA A 140 -8.67 11.36 -9.27
N ARG A 141 -9.31 10.19 -9.33
CA ARG A 141 -10.76 10.08 -9.15
C ARG A 141 -11.22 10.51 -7.75
N THR A 142 -10.42 10.23 -6.73
CA THR A 142 -10.65 10.73 -5.36
C THR A 142 -10.60 12.26 -5.33
N PHE A 143 -9.59 12.86 -5.96
CA PHE A 143 -9.44 14.30 -6.05
C PHE A 143 -10.62 14.96 -6.78
N PHE A 144 -11.00 14.46 -7.96
CA PHE A 144 -12.13 15.00 -8.71
C PHE A 144 -13.47 14.81 -8.01
N ALA A 145 -13.66 13.72 -7.26
CA ALA A 145 -14.85 13.54 -6.44
C ALA A 145 -14.88 14.51 -5.25
N ALA A 146 -13.73 14.74 -4.60
CA ALA A 146 -13.61 15.72 -3.53
C ALA A 146 -13.91 17.14 -4.03
N TRP A 147 -13.39 17.51 -5.20
CA TRP A 147 -13.65 18.81 -5.82
C TRP A 147 -15.13 19.02 -6.18
N ARG A 148 -15.84 17.96 -6.57
CA ARG A 148 -17.29 17.98 -6.85
C ARG A 148 -18.17 17.84 -5.60
N GLY A 149 -17.58 17.69 -4.41
CA GLY A 149 -18.32 17.44 -3.18
C GLY A 149 -19.00 16.07 -3.11
N ASP A 150 -18.68 15.13 -4.01
CA ASP A 150 -19.23 13.77 -4.01
C ASP A 150 -18.46 12.91 -3.01
N VAL A 151 -18.96 12.90 -1.78
CA VAL A 151 -18.32 12.21 -0.67
C VAL A 151 -18.31 10.68 -0.85
N ILE A 152 -19.36 10.11 -1.44
CA ILE A 152 -19.45 8.65 -1.64
C ILE A 152 -18.41 8.23 -2.67
N ALA A 153 -18.34 8.92 -3.81
CA ALA A 153 -17.32 8.64 -4.81
C ALA A 153 -15.91 8.89 -4.27
N LYS A 154 -15.68 10.00 -3.54
CA LYS A 154 -14.40 10.30 -2.89
C LYS A 154 -13.94 9.13 -2.03
N THR A 155 -14.81 8.67 -1.12
CA THR A 155 -14.52 7.54 -0.21
C THR A 155 -14.22 6.26 -0.98
N ARG A 156 -15.01 5.95 -2.01
CA ARG A 156 -14.86 4.73 -2.83
C ARG A 156 -13.54 4.69 -3.59
N TRP A 157 -13.14 5.80 -4.20
CA TRP A 157 -11.89 5.89 -4.94
C TRP A 157 -10.69 5.95 -3.99
N MET A 158 -10.84 6.59 -2.84
CA MET A 158 -9.81 6.66 -1.81
C MET A 158 -9.49 5.28 -1.24
N LEU A 159 -10.52 4.48 -0.90
CA LEU A 159 -10.34 3.13 -0.40
C LEU A 159 -9.66 2.22 -1.43
N ARG A 160 -9.93 2.41 -2.73
CA ARG A 160 -9.20 1.71 -3.81
C ARG A 160 -7.72 2.10 -3.83
N ALA A 161 -7.43 3.41 -3.80
CA ALA A 161 -6.05 3.89 -3.77
C ALA A 161 -5.29 3.36 -2.55
N VAL A 162 -5.91 3.38 -1.36
CA VAL A 162 -5.32 2.85 -0.13
C VAL A 162 -5.12 1.34 -0.21
N ALA A 163 -6.09 0.57 -0.71
CA ALA A 163 -5.93 -0.87 -0.86
C ALA A 163 -4.75 -1.22 -1.79
N ILE A 164 -4.63 -0.52 -2.92
CA ILE A 164 -3.50 -0.72 -3.84
C ILE A 164 -2.19 -0.35 -3.16
N LEU A 165 -2.12 0.78 -2.45
CA LEU A 165 -0.94 1.17 -1.67
C LEU A 165 -0.51 0.07 -0.70
N LEU A 166 -1.45 -0.51 0.06
CA LEU A 166 -1.16 -1.58 1.03
C LEU A 166 -0.76 -2.91 0.37
N GLY A 167 -0.93 -3.03 -0.95
CA GLY A 167 -0.39 -4.13 -1.74
C GLY A 167 1.11 -4.34 -1.48
N ILE A 168 1.91 -3.27 -1.41
CA ILE A 168 3.36 -3.36 -1.15
C ILE A 168 3.70 -3.94 0.23
N ALA A 169 2.83 -3.75 1.23
CA ALA A 169 3.01 -4.37 2.53
C ALA A 169 2.76 -5.88 2.43
N THR A 170 1.81 -6.30 1.60
CA THR A 170 1.45 -7.71 1.41
C THR A 170 2.46 -8.46 0.54
N THR A 171 3.10 -7.80 -0.43
CA THR A 171 4.16 -8.42 -1.24
C THR A 171 5.32 -8.93 -0.36
N ARG A 172 5.55 -8.32 0.82
CA ARG A 172 6.69 -8.62 1.71
C ARG A 172 6.57 -9.98 2.40
N PRO A 173 5.46 -10.31 3.11
CA PRO A 173 5.22 -11.68 3.56
C PRO A 173 5.22 -12.70 2.43
N VAL A 174 4.63 -12.37 1.27
CA VAL A 174 4.60 -13.27 0.11
C VAL A 174 6.02 -13.59 -0.37
N MET A 175 6.88 -12.57 -0.51
CA MET A 175 8.30 -12.77 -0.77
C MET A 175 8.97 -13.64 0.30
N GLY A 176 8.68 -13.38 1.58
CA GLY A 176 9.22 -14.17 2.70
C GLY A 176 8.87 -15.66 2.60
N VAL A 177 7.63 -15.98 2.19
CA VAL A 177 7.20 -17.36 1.92
C VAL A 177 8.00 -17.95 0.76
N PHE A 178 8.12 -17.24 -0.37
CA PHE A 178 8.91 -17.72 -1.51
C PHE A 178 10.39 -17.95 -1.16
N PHE A 179 10.98 -17.07 -0.34
CA PHE A 179 12.33 -17.26 0.18
C PHE A 179 12.43 -18.52 1.04
N ALA A 180 11.47 -18.75 1.95
CA ALA A 180 11.46 -19.92 2.82
C ALA A 180 11.27 -21.22 2.02
N THR A 181 10.48 -21.19 0.94
CA THR A 181 10.22 -22.35 0.08
C THR A 181 11.20 -22.48 -1.07
N SER A 182 12.15 -21.56 -1.25
CA SER A 182 13.08 -21.53 -2.40
C SER A 182 13.86 -22.82 -2.58
N ARG A 183 14.20 -23.51 -1.48
CA ARG A 183 14.86 -24.83 -1.52
C ARG A 183 14.00 -25.95 -2.10
N LEU A 184 12.68 -25.80 -2.03
CA LEU A 184 11.69 -26.77 -2.54
C LEU A 184 11.21 -26.41 -3.95
N THR A 185 11.07 -25.11 -4.24
CA THR A 185 10.55 -24.63 -5.52
C THR A 185 11.64 -24.38 -6.55
N HIS A 186 12.91 -24.31 -6.12
CA HIS A 186 14.07 -23.93 -6.95
C HIS A 186 13.93 -22.56 -7.64
N LEU A 187 13.02 -21.70 -7.17
CA LEU A 187 12.81 -20.37 -7.73
C LEU A 187 13.88 -19.41 -7.22
N GLU A 188 14.55 -18.73 -8.15
CA GLU A 188 15.51 -17.69 -7.82
C GLU A 188 14.82 -16.39 -7.38
N PRO A 189 15.48 -15.56 -6.55
CA PRO A 189 14.95 -14.28 -6.09
C PRO A 189 14.41 -13.37 -7.20
N GLY A 190 15.07 -13.32 -8.36
CA GLY A 190 14.59 -12.54 -9.50
C GLY A 190 13.26 -13.07 -10.06
N GLN A 191 13.01 -14.38 -10.01
CA GLN A 191 11.83 -14.98 -10.61
C GLN A 191 10.57 -14.76 -9.76
N PHE A 192 10.68 -14.97 -8.45
CA PHE A 192 9.50 -14.83 -7.58
C PHE A 192 9.20 -13.39 -7.16
N PHE A 193 10.12 -12.43 -7.38
CA PHE A 193 9.89 -11.02 -7.01
C PHE A 193 8.69 -10.43 -7.75
N GLY A 194 8.64 -10.58 -9.07
CA GLY A 194 7.51 -10.12 -9.88
C GLY A 194 6.20 -10.84 -9.53
N ILE A 195 6.27 -12.14 -9.25
CA ILE A 195 5.12 -12.95 -8.83
C ILE A 195 4.56 -12.44 -7.50
N ALA A 196 5.44 -12.15 -6.53
CA ALA A 196 5.03 -11.62 -5.24
C ALA A 196 4.36 -10.24 -5.36
N PHE A 197 4.82 -9.41 -6.30
CA PHE A 197 4.16 -8.13 -6.63
C PHE A 197 2.73 -8.36 -7.12
N TRP A 198 2.56 -9.21 -8.15
CA TRP A 198 1.23 -9.54 -8.66
C TRP A 198 0.30 -10.06 -7.57
N ILE A 199 0.75 -11.02 -6.76
CA ILE A 199 -0.06 -11.60 -5.69
C ILE A 199 -0.44 -10.53 -4.65
N GLY A 200 0.53 -9.78 -4.12
CA GLY A 200 0.28 -8.82 -3.05
C GLY A 200 -0.68 -7.71 -3.45
N PHE A 201 -0.49 -7.11 -4.62
CA PHE A 201 -1.38 -6.06 -5.13
C PHE A 201 -2.75 -6.60 -5.54
N SER A 202 -2.82 -7.79 -6.17
CA SER A 202 -4.09 -8.38 -6.59
C SER A 202 -4.96 -8.75 -5.40
N ILE A 203 -4.40 -9.38 -4.35
CA ILE A 203 -5.17 -9.76 -3.14
C ILE A 203 -5.83 -8.52 -2.53
N ASN A 204 -5.09 -7.43 -2.35
CA ASN A 204 -5.64 -6.21 -1.75
C ASN A 204 -6.69 -5.56 -2.64
N THR A 205 -6.42 -5.46 -3.95
CA THR A 205 -7.33 -4.83 -4.91
C THR A 205 -8.63 -5.62 -5.03
N ILE A 206 -8.56 -6.94 -5.18
CA ILE A 206 -9.72 -7.83 -5.30
C ILE A 206 -10.52 -7.83 -4.00
N ALA A 207 -9.87 -8.00 -2.84
CA ALA A 207 -10.56 -8.01 -1.56
C ALA A 207 -11.31 -6.69 -1.30
N MET A 208 -10.67 -5.55 -1.62
CA MET A 208 -11.30 -4.24 -1.50
C MET A 208 -12.46 -4.08 -2.48
N GLU A 209 -12.29 -4.48 -3.74
CA GLU A 209 -13.33 -4.35 -4.77
C GLU A 209 -14.55 -5.23 -4.45
N LEU A 210 -14.33 -6.47 -4.01
CA LEU A 210 -15.40 -7.37 -3.55
C LEU A 210 -16.15 -6.78 -2.34
N TRP A 211 -15.41 -6.22 -1.38
CA TRP A 211 -16.03 -5.55 -0.23
C TRP A 211 -16.85 -4.33 -0.65
N LEU A 212 -16.33 -3.47 -1.52
CA LEU A 212 -17.04 -2.29 -2.04
C LEU A 212 -18.29 -2.67 -2.84
N ARG A 213 -18.26 -3.77 -3.60
CA ARG A 213 -19.42 -4.31 -4.32
C ARG A 213 -20.47 -4.86 -3.36
N SER A 214 -20.06 -5.58 -2.32
CA SER A 214 -20.98 -6.10 -1.29
C SER A 214 -21.74 -5.02 -0.52
N ARG A 215 -21.21 -3.78 -0.50
CA ARG A 215 -21.82 -2.63 0.19
C ARG A 215 -22.71 -1.76 -0.70
N GLY A 216 -22.64 -1.89 -2.03
CA GLY A 216 -23.38 -1.02 -2.95
C GLY A 216 -23.15 0.47 -2.64
N ASP A 217 -24.22 1.25 -2.55
CA ASP A 217 -24.19 2.68 -2.16
C ASP A 217 -24.20 2.91 -0.64
N ARG A 218 -24.32 1.84 0.16
CA ARG A 218 -24.39 1.92 1.63
C ARG A 218 -23.01 2.03 2.28
N LEU A 219 -22.08 2.70 1.62
CA LEU A 219 -20.80 3.00 2.25
C LEU A 219 -21.02 4.13 3.25
N PRO A 220 -20.48 3.99 4.47
CA PRO A 220 -20.50 5.08 5.40
C PRO A 220 -19.73 6.26 4.81
N VAL A 221 -20.43 7.38 4.72
CA VAL A 221 -19.98 8.64 4.14
C VAL A 221 -18.82 9.14 4.99
N VAL A 222 -17.58 9.00 4.50
CA VAL A 222 -16.41 9.66 5.10
C VAL A 222 -16.47 11.10 4.63
N GLY A 223 -17.30 11.90 5.32
CA GLY A 223 -17.55 13.32 5.00
C GLY A 223 -16.33 14.22 5.08
#